data_AF-A0A0Q3PAD0-F1
#
_entry.id   AF-A0A0Q3PAD0-F1
#
_cell.length_a   1.000
_cell.length_b   1.000
_cell.length_c   1.000
_cell.angle_alpha   90.00
_cell.angle_beta   90.00
_cell.angle_gamma   90.00
#
_symmetry.space_group_name_H-M   'P 1'
#
loop_
_entity.id
_entity.type
_entity.pdbx_description
1 polymer ?
#
loop_
_entity_poly.entity_id
_entity_poly.type
_entity_poly.pdbx_seq_one_letter_code
_entity_poly.pdbx_strand_id
1 'polypeptide(L)'
;MEESRPRRAPARIRAVPIAVTPEGFWCCPSPAALHKSLKNPHHHHHHHGSNNGGGHGKQPRKIPSAPPSKAPSVQTAPSVADESGRREGAGEQDAPAVEAAAADGREEPAGGGEAQLQQHEICVGFGQPETSDLTVMLYGKEGIAVRMNVHRDVLCGSSAFFAAKLSGGGNGGPPVPSVEIHDCDDAEIYVETVGLMYCDEAKHKLLKQNVSRVLRIMKVAESLGFEACVKSCLDYLEAVPWVGEEEDNVVSSIRHLQSKAYGVSPLLKRVASDSLNSPADTLSHIMEMVLKSNDDRGRREMKALVLNLLKDSNRCTDGTSDICSELFHSSCQGCIDRLKLLFAEASEAGFPSQVTRQITLETDNLLWLVEILVNQRICDDFVVMWASQSELASLHAKLSVASRHAVSCITARLFVGIGRGEMLPSKNTRLLLLQVWLQALIDDYSWLQCSCRSFDRKLVEEGIGQTILTLPLEDQRSILLSWLGRFLKLGDNCPNLQRAFEMVDG
;
A
#
# COMPACT_ATOMS: atom_id res chain seq x y z
N MET A 1 -65.21 -6.35 -46.30
CA MET A 1 -65.54 -6.86 -44.95
C MET A 1 -64.37 -7.73 -44.52
N GLU A 2 -64.04 -7.73 -43.23
CA GLU A 2 -62.81 -8.30 -42.67
C GLU A 2 -61.54 -7.49 -43.04
N GLU A 3 -60.86 -6.96 -42.01
CA GLU A 3 -59.59 -6.25 -42.11
C GLU A 3 -58.72 -6.66 -40.91
N SER A 4 -57.46 -7.00 -41.16
CA SER A 4 -56.64 -7.80 -40.24
C SER A 4 -55.80 -6.94 -39.28
N ARG A 5 -55.91 -7.19 -37.98
CA ARG A 5 -55.04 -6.59 -36.95
C ARG A 5 -53.58 -7.00 -37.14
N PRO A 6 -52.60 -6.07 -37.10
CA PRO A 6 -51.19 -6.42 -37.00
C PRO A 6 -50.85 -7.01 -35.61
N ARG A 7 -49.88 -7.92 -35.57
CA ARG A 7 -49.43 -8.58 -34.32
C ARG A 7 -48.33 -7.76 -33.63
N ARG A 8 -48.34 -7.71 -32.28
CA ARG A 8 -47.19 -7.23 -31.49
C ARG A 8 -45.98 -8.13 -31.72
N ALA A 9 -44.78 -7.54 -31.80
CA ALA A 9 -43.52 -8.27 -31.78
C ALA A 9 -43.12 -8.65 -30.33
N PRO A 10 -42.45 -9.80 -30.10
CA PRO A 10 -42.00 -10.21 -28.77
C PRO A 10 -40.67 -9.56 -28.36
N ALA A 11 -40.43 -9.45 -27.05
CA ALA A 11 -39.14 -9.05 -26.49
C ALA A 11 -38.04 -10.09 -26.79
N ARG A 12 -36.80 -9.62 -26.98
CA ARG A 12 -35.64 -10.48 -27.28
C ARG A 12 -35.02 -11.05 -25.99
N ILE A 13 -35.68 -12.04 -25.40
CA ILE A 13 -35.09 -12.85 -24.32
C ILE A 13 -33.84 -13.57 -24.85
N ARG A 14 -32.69 -13.41 -24.19
CA ARG A 14 -31.48 -14.18 -24.46
C ARG A 14 -31.16 -15.07 -23.25
N ALA A 15 -31.60 -16.32 -23.31
CA ALA A 15 -31.16 -17.34 -22.36
C ALA A 15 -29.66 -17.63 -22.57
N VAL A 16 -28.86 -17.38 -21.55
CA VAL A 16 -27.48 -17.86 -21.46
C VAL A 16 -27.52 -19.06 -20.51
N PRO A 17 -27.39 -20.32 -20.98
CA PRO A 17 -27.59 -21.50 -20.15
C PRO A 17 -26.43 -21.71 -19.16
N ILE A 18 -26.51 -21.02 -18.02
CA ILE A 18 -25.68 -21.28 -16.84
C ILE A 18 -26.33 -22.45 -16.10
N ALA A 19 -26.05 -23.68 -16.54
CA ALA A 19 -26.51 -24.89 -15.88
C ALA A 19 -25.60 -25.21 -14.69
N VAL A 20 -26.15 -25.14 -13.47
CA VAL A 20 -25.43 -25.53 -12.24
C VAL A 20 -25.63 -27.02 -12.01
N THR A 21 -24.56 -27.79 -11.89
CA THR A 21 -24.67 -29.21 -11.47
C THR A 21 -24.98 -29.31 -9.98
N PRO A 22 -25.50 -30.46 -9.48
CA PRO A 22 -25.64 -30.71 -8.05
C PRO A 22 -24.32 -30.62 -7.26
N GLU A 23 -23.17 -30.78 -7.91
CA GLU A 23 -21.82 -30.57 -7.32
C GLU A 23 -21.42 -29.06 -7.28
N GLY A 24 -22.35 -28.17 -7.64
CA GLY A 24 -22.18 -26.72 -7.61
C GLY A 24 -21.12 -26.20 -8.59
N PHE A 25 -20.98 -26.80 -9.78
CA PHE A 25 -20.14 -26.21 -10.82
C PHE A 25 -20.81 -24.95 -11.37
N TRP A 26 -20.33 -23.80 -10.90
CA TRP A 26 -20.75 -22.47 -11.35
C TRP A 26 -19.67 -21.85 -12.23
N CYS A 27 -19.95 -21.72 -13.53
CA CYS A 27 -19.16 -20.90 -14.43
C CYS A 27 -19.81 -19.52 -14.56
N CYS A 28 -19.30 -18.53 -13.82
CA CYS A 28 -19.71 -17.14 -14.03
C CYS A 28 -19.56 -16.79 -15.53
N PRO A 29 -20.58 -16.20 -16.19
CA PRO A 29 -20.32 -15.51 -17.44
C PRO A 29 -19.36 -14.37 -17.13
N SER A 30 -18.17 -14.38 -17.73
CA SER A 30 -17.25 -13.25 -17.64
C SER A 30 -17.99 -11.94 -17.98
N PRO A 31 -17.62 -10.77 -17.41
CA PRO A 31 -18.15 -9.48 -17.85
C PRO A 31 -18.05 -9.30 -19.38
N ALA A 32 -17.01 -9.86 -19.99
CA ALA A 32 -16.87 -9.88 -21.45
C ALA A 32 -17.98 -10.66 -22.18
N ALA A 33 -18.60 -11.68 -21.59
CA ALA A 33 -19.70 -12.44 -22.19
C ALA A 33 -21.01 -11.64 -22.16
N LEU A 34 -21.33 -10.99 -21.03
CA LEU A 34 -22.48 -10.10 -20.89
C LEU A 34 -22.37 -8.92 -21.87
N HIS A 35 -21.22 -8.22 -21.88
CA HIS A 35 -21.04 -7.04 -22.74
C HIS A 35 -20.81 -7.36 -24.24
N LYS A 36 -20.18 -8.48 -24.62
CA LYS A 36 -20.01 -8.84 -26.05
C LYS A 36 -21.32 -9.23 -26.73
N SER A 37 -22.30 -9.74 -25.97
CA SER A 37 -23.65 -10.04 -26.45
C SER A 37 -24.27 -8.84 -27.19
N LEU A 38 -24.01 -7.63 -26.72
CA LEU A 38 -24.57 -6.37 -27.25
C LEU A 38 -24.07 -5.99 -28.66
N LYS A 39 -22.97 -6.56 -29.16
CA LYS A 39 -22.24 -6.02 -30.34
C LYS A 39 -22.30 -6.82 -31.64
N ASN A 40 -23.02 -7.94 -31.72
CA ASN A 40 -23.19 -8.62 -33.02
C ASN A 40 -24.54 -9.39 -33.13
N PRO A 41 -25.45 -9.01 -34.06
CA PRO A 41 -26.78 -9.63 -34.17
C PRO A 41 -26.92 -10.70 -35.27
N HIS A 42 -25.91 -10.94 -36.12
CA HIS A 42 -26.01 -11.86 -37.26
C HIS A 42 -24.91 -12.93 -37.29
N HIS A 43 -25.26 -14.17 -36.98
CA HIS A 43 -25.08 -15.34 -37.85
C HIS A 43 -25.54 -16.63 -37.16
N HIS A 44 -26.67 -17.20 -37.61
CA HIS A 44 -26.94 -18.63 -37.52
C HIS A 44 -27.79 -19.06 -38.73
N HIS A 45 -27.18 -19.83 -39.62
CA HIS A 45 -27.89 -20.72 -40.53
C HIS A 45 -27.07 -22.01 -40.60
N HIS A 46 -27.66 -23.12 -40.13
CA HIS A 46 -27.10 -24.44 -40.38
C HIS A 46 -27.36 -24.86 -41.83
N HIS A 47 -26.44 -25.60 -42.42
CA HIS A 47 -26.73 -26.52 -43.51
C HIS A 47 -26.09 -27.88 -43.22
N HIS A 48 -26.87 -28.94 -43.45
CA HIS A 48 -26.38 -30.32 -43.44
C HIS A 48 -25.57 -30.59 -44.72
N GLY A 49 -24.46 -31.32 -44.59
CA GLY A 49 -23.66 -31.85 -45.69
C GLY A 49 -23.08 -33.21 -45.26
N SER A 50 -22.80 -34.11 -46.22
CA SER A 50 -22.58 -35.53 -45.92
C SER A 50 -21.28 -36.08 -46.53
N ASN A 51 -20.62 -36.95 -45.75
CA ASN A 51 -19.74 -38.06 -46.14
C ASN A 51 -18.50 -37.79 -47.04
N ASN A 52 -17.32 -38.26 -46.62
CA ASN A 52 -16.67 -39.50 -47.15
C ASN A 52 -15.13 -39.52 -46.96
N GLY A 53 -14.57 -40.69 -46.59
CA GLY A 53 -13.13 -41.00 -46.55
C GLY A 53 -12.31 -40.34 -45.41
N GLY A 54 -11.19 -40.89 -44.93
CA GLY A 54 -10.58 -42.21 -45.19
C GLY A 54 -9.04 -42.15 -45.25
N GLY A 55 -8.32 -42.85 -44.35
CA GLY A 55 -6.85 -42.94 -44.43
C GLY A 55 -6.16 -43.31 -43.10
N HIS A 56 -5.15 -44.19 -43.16
CA HIS A 56 -4.47 -44.77 -41.99
C HIS A 56 -3.47 -43.83 -41.29
N GLY A 57 -3.42 -43.94 -39.96
CA GLY A 57 -2.54 -43.17 -39.08
C GLY A 57 -1.09 -43.64 -38.95
N LYS A 58 -0.40 -43.15 -37.90
CA LYS A 58 0.82 -43.71 -37.27
C LYS A 58 1.13 -42.99 -35.94
N GLN A 59 1.64 -43.71 -34.95
CA GLN A 59 2.39 -43.16 -33.79
C GLN A 59 3.90 -43.39 -34.00
N PRO A 60 4.78 -42.62 -33.33
CA PRO A 60 5.38 -43.02 -32.03
C PRO A 60 5.35 -41.85 -30.99
N ARG A 61 5.42 -42.00 -29.64
CA ARG A 61 6.47 -42.56 -28.73
C ARG A 61 7.84 -41.85 -28.90
N LYS A 62 8.62 -41.40 -27.89
CA LYS A 62 8.62 -41.31 -26.40
C LYS A 62 9.69 -40.23 -26.01
N ILE A 63 9.53 -39.35 -24.99
CA ILE A 63 10.09 -39.38 -23.59
C ILE A 63 11.64 -39.57 -23.51
N PRO A 64 12.50 -38.86 -22.68
CA PRO A 64 12.28 -37.92 -21.53
C PRO A 64 13.23 -36.65 -21.37
N SER A 65 13.04 -35.90 -20.25
CA SER A 65 14.04 -35.33 -19.28
C SER A 65 14.97 -34.09 -19.51
N ALA A 66 14.68 -33.02 -18.73
CA ALA A 66 15.56 -32.30 -17.76
C ALA A 66 16.56 -31.17 -18.25
N PRO A 67 17.30 -30.42 -17.37
CA PRO A 67 17.38 -28.93 -17.43
C PRO A 67 18.86 -28.39 -17.32
N PRO A 68 19.23 -27.29 -16.60
CA PRO A 68 18.71 -25.90 -16.45
C PRO A 68 19.75 -24.81 -16.87
N SER A 69 19.41 -23.49 -16.92
CA SER A 69 20.34 -22.38 -16.54
C SER A 69 19.81 -20.93 -16.59
N LYS A 70 20.20 -20.16 -15.56
CA LYS A 70 20.75 -18.77 -15.46
C LYS A 70 20.25 -17.59 -16.33
N ALA A 71 20.22 -16.40 -15.71
CA ALA A 71 19.99 -15.08 -16.31
C ALA A 71 21.28 -14.28 -16.60
N PRO A 72 21.19 -13.18 -17.39
CA PRO A 72 21.62 -11.82 -17.00
C PRO A 72 20.50 -10.78 -17.27
N SER A 73 20.31 -9.64 -16.56
CA SER A 73 21.17 -8.55 -16.04
C SER A 73 21.31 -7.30 -16.94
N VAL A 74 20.62 -6.22 -16.52
CA VAL A 74 21.05 -4.80 -16.48
C VAL A 74 21.50 -4.05 -17.75
N GLN A 75 20.80 -2.95 -18.09
CA GLN A 75 21.42 -1.62 -18.33
C GLN A 75 20.41 -0.45 -18.33
N THR A 76 20.92 0.79 -18.37
CA THR A 76 20.25 2.03 -17.88
C THR A 76 20.15 3.12 -18.97
N ALA A 77 19.33 4.17 -18.74
CA ALA A 77 19.14 5.33 -19.62
C ALA A 77 20.37 6.28 -19.69
N PRO A 78 20.34 7.35 -20.53
CA PRO A 78 20.02 8.68 -19.94
C PRO A 78 19.37 9.76 -20.87
N SER A 79 18.62 10.69 -20.24
CA SER A 79 18.48 12.15 -20.54
C SER A 79 17.99 12.62 -21.95
N VAL A 80 17.63 13.89 -22.22
CA VAL A 80 17.72 15.19 -21.48
C VAL A 80 16.41 16.03 -21.67
N ALA A 81 16.30 17.20 -21.02
CA ALA A 81 15.14 18.11 -21.03
C ALA A 81 15.28 19.31 -22.00
N ASP A 82 14.22 20.13 -22.15
CA ASP A 82 14.29 21.60 -21.97
C ASP A 82 12.89 22.24 -21.68
N GLU A 83 12.82 23.57 -21.50
CA GLU A 83 11.86 24.29 -20.63
C GLU A 83 10.86 25.30 -21.29
N SER A 84 10.00 25.92 -20.45
CA SER A 84 9.19 27.17 -20.63
C SER A 84 7.90 27.16 -21.49
N GLY A 85 6.86 27.95 -21.21
CA GLY A 85 6.55 28.72 -19.98
C GLY A 85 5.38 29.75 -20.04
N ARG A 86 4.65 29.89 -18.90
CA ARG A 86 3.85 31.06 -18.39
C ARG A 86 2.59 31.65 -19.11
N ARG A 87 1.71 32.23 -18.26
CA ARG A 87 0.56 33.17 -18.46
C ARG A 87 -0.78 32.58 -18.94
N GLU A 88 -1.94 32.79 -18.30
CA GLU A 88 -2.68 33.98 -17.74
C GLU A 88 -3.69 34.59 -18.75
N GLY A 89 -5.00 34.62 -18.42
CA GLY A 89 -6.08 35.27 -19.21
C GLY A 89 -7.51 34.84 -18.80
N ALA A 90 -8.52 35.71 -18.96
CA ALA A 90 -9.93 35.49 -18.56
C ALA A 90 -10.95 36.24 -19.46
N GLY A 91 -12.26 36.03 -19.25
CA GLY A 91 -13.42 36.62 -19.99
C GLY A 91 -14.20 35.56 -20.80
N GLU A 92 -15.54 35.44 -20.77
CA GLU A 92 -16.63 36.40 -21.09
C GLU A 92 -16.68 36.81 -22.58
N GLN A 93 -17.82 36.98 -23.25
CA GLN A 93 -19.20 36.41 -23.19
C GLN A 93 -19.94 36.80 -24.50
N ASP A 94 -21.06 36.14 -24.83
CA ASP A 94 -22.17 36.54 -25.74
C ASP A 94 -21.96 37.19 -27.15
N ALA A 95 -22.33 36.39 -28.18
CA ALA A 95 -23.43 36.65 -29.14
C ALA A 95 -23.39 37.88 -30.11
N PRO A 96 -24.37 38.09 -31.03
CA PRO A 96 -25.48 37.25 -31.54
C PRO A 96 -25.26 36.91 -33.06
N ALA A 97 -26.14 36.97 -34.10
CA ALA A 97 -27.56 37.33 -34.28
C ALA A 97 -28.14 36.86 -35.65
N VAL A 98 -29.47 36.58 -35.73
CA VAL A 98 -30.41 36.57 -36.91
C VAL A 98 -30.07 35.74 -38.20
N GLU A 99 -31.00 35.39 -39.11
CA GLU A 99 -32.44 35.71 -39.35
C GLU A 99 -33.17 34.44 -39.89
N ALA A 100 -34.39 34.08 -39.43
CA ALA A 100 -35.72 34.20 -40.09
C ALA A 100 -35.95 33.36 -41.40
N ALA A 101 -37.17 32.97 -41.80
CA ALA A 101 -38.54 33.28 -41.35
C ALA A 101 -39.50 32.03 -41.44
N ALA A 102 -40.82 32.19 -41.21
CA ALA A 102 -41.78 31.08 -41.10
C ALA A 102 -43.15 31.32 -41.79
N ALA A 103 -43.85 30.22 -42.12
CA ALA A 103 -45.30 30.08 -42.39
C ALA A 103 -45.64 28.57 -42.25
N ASP A 104 -46.41 28.13 -41.25
CA ASP A 104 -47.88 28.12 -41.09
C ASP A 104 -48.61 26.98 -41.84
N GLY A 105 -49.59 26.37 -41.16
CA GLY A 105 -50.26 25.13 -41.54
C GLY A 105 -50.70 24.32 -40.31
N ARG A 106 -52.01 24.28 -40.05
CA ARG A 106 -52.62 23.65 -38.85
C ARG A 106 -53.02 22.20 -39.10
N GLU A 107 -52.78 21.30 -38.12
CA GLU A 107 -53.82 20.49 -37.46
C GLU A 107 -53.25 19.70 -36.26
N GLU A 108 -54.10 19.40 -35.27
CA GLU A 108 -53.85 18.75 -33.97
C GLU A 108 -55.11 17.94 -33.60
N PRO A 109 -55.11 16.97 -32.65
CA PRO A 109 -53.99 16.24 -32.03
C PRO A 109 -54.19 14.70 -32.01
N ALA A 110 -53.13 13.90 -31.82
CA ALA A 110 -53.28 12.50 -31.34
C ALA A 110 -52.00 11.85 -30.78
N GLY A 111 -52.10 11.29 -29.56
CA GLY A 111 -51.33 10.11 -29.13
C GLY A 111 -49.87 10.30 -28.74
N GLY A 112 -49.60 10.45 -27.44
CA GLY A 112 -48.23 10.34 -26.89
C GLY A 112 -47.67 8.91 -27.01
N GLY A 113 -46.38 8.80 -27.33
CA GLY A 113 -45.63 7.54 -27.33
C GLY A 113 -44.42 7.62 -26.41
N GLU A 114 -44.45 6.85 -25.31
CA GLU A 114 -43.32 6.76 -24.38
C GLU A 114 -42.11 6.09 -25.04
N ALA A 115 -40.91 6.67 -24.84
CA ALA A 115 -39.68 6.12 -25.37
C ALA A 115 -39.28 4.84 -24.61
N GLN A 116 -39.58 3.69 -25.18
CA GLN A 116 -39.30 2.38 -24.58
C GLN A 116 -37.78 2.13 -24.50
N LEU A 117 -37.22 2.20 -23.28
CA LEU A 117 -35.88 1.68 -23.01
C LEU A 117 -35.85 0.18 -23.30
N GLN A 118 -34.83 -0.26 -24.04
CA GLN A 118 -34.64 -1.67 -24.39
C GLN A 118 -34.07 -2.44 -23.19
N GLN A 119 -34.94 -2.88 -22.29
CA GLN A 119 -34.59 -3.77 -21.19
C GLN A 119 -33.92 -5.04 -21.72
N HIS A 120 -32.75 -5.37 -21.18
CA HIS A 120 -32.01 -6.56 -21.55
C HIS A 120 -32.23 -7.65 -20.50
N GLU A 121 -33.11 -8.60 -20.80
CA GLU A 121 -33.48 -9.69 -19.89
C GLU A 121 -32.59 -10.93 -20.08
N ILE A 122 -31.94 -11.34 -18.99
CA ILE A 122 -31.08 -12.52 -18.88
C ILE A 122 -31.79 -13.57 -18.02
N CYS A 123 -31.89 -14.81 -18.49
CA CYS A 123 -32.47 -15.91 -17.71
C CYS A 123 -31.37 -16.81 -17.11
N VAL A 124 -31.52 -17.16 -15.83
CA VAL A 124 -30.64 -18.04 -15.02
C VAL A 124 -31.52 -19.06 -14.30
N GLY A 125 -31.03 -20.28 -14.05
CA GLY A 125 -31.76 -21.30 -13.29
C GLY A 125 -30.87 -22.01 -12.28
N PHE A 126 -31.44 -22.36 -11.12
CA PHE A 126 -30.74 -23.01 -10.01
C PHE A 126 -31.42 -24.32 -9.60
N GLY A 127 -30.63 -25.33 -9.20
CA GLY A 127 -31.12 -26.68 -8.96
C GLY A 127 -31.54 -27.35 -10.28
N GLN A 128 -32.71 -28.00 -10.30
CA GLN A 128 -33.33 -28.49 -11.53
C GLN A 128 -34.31 -27.41 -12.05
N PRO A 129 -34.05 -26.72 -13.18
CA PRO A 129 -34.90 -25.62 -13.66
C PRO A 129 -36.34 -26.05 -13.99
N GLU A 130 -36.57 -27.34 -14.20
CA GLU A 130 -37.87 -27.94 -14.49
C GLU A 130 -38.78 -28.03 -13.24
N THR A 131 -38.20 -27.95 -12.03
CA THR A 131 -38.92 -28.03 -10.75
C THR A 131 -39.01 -26.71 -9.99
N SER A 132 -38.56 -25.59 -10.58
CA SER A 132 -38.61 -24.27 -9.95
C SER A 132 -40.05 -23.77 -9.78
N ASP A 133 -40.46 -23.47 -8.54
CA ASP A 133 -41.79 -22.94 -8.19
C ASP A 133 -41.83 -21.41 -8.03
N LEU A 134 -40.69 -20.74 -8.13
CA LEU A 134 -40.52 -19.32 -7.87
C LEU A 134 -39.60 -18.67 -8.91
N THR A 135 -39.96 -17.48 -9.37
CA THR A 135 -39.10 -16.60 -10.17
C THR A 135 -38.62 -15.42 -9.33
N VAL A 136 -37.33 -15.13 -9.29
CA VAL A 136 -36.81 -13.87 -8.72
C VAL A 136 -36.34 -12.97 -9.85
N MET A 137 -36.90 -11.76 -9.92
CA MET A 137 -36.52 -10.71 -10.86
C MET A 137 -35.59 -9.72 -10.17
N LEU A 138 -34.36 -9.61 -10.65
CA LEU A 138 -33.41 -8.58 -10.25
C LEU A 138 -33.40 -7.46 -11.28
N TYR A 139 -33.53 -6.21 -10.84
CA TYR A 139 -33.39 -5.02 -11.67
C TYR A 139 -32.12 -4.27 -11.25
N GLY A 140 -31.13 -4.27 -12.14
CA GLY A 140 -29.88 -3.54 -11.96
C GLY A 140 -29.91 -2.16 -12.63
N LYS A 141 -28.79 -1.45 -12.48
CA LYS A 141 -28.56 -0.18 -13.19
C LYS A 141 -28.53 -0.39 -14.71
N GLU A 142 -28.69 0.70 -15.45
CA GLU A 142 -28.64 0.73 -16.93
C GLU A 142 -29.69 -0.16 -17.66
N GLY A 143 -30.75 -0.59 -16.97
CA GLY A 143 -31.84 -1.37 -17.58
C GLY A 143 -31.55 -2.87 -17.73
N ILE A 144 -30.56 -3.38 -16.99
CA ILE A 144 -30.27 -4.81 -16.88
C ILE A 144 -31.35 -5.48 -16.02
N ALA A 145 -31.99 -6.53 -16.56
CA ALA A 145 -32.92 -7.36 -15.81
C ALA A 145 -32.43 -8.82 -15.78
N VAL A 146 -32.41 -9.45 -14.62
CA VAL A 146 -32.05 -10.87 -14.47
C VAL A 146 -33.22 -11.65 -13.87
N ARG A 147 -33.73 -12.60 -14.64
CA ARG A 147 -34.74 -13.57 -14.23
C ARG A 147 -34.06 -14.82 -13.70
N MET A 148 -34.28 -15.15 -12.43
CA MET A 148 -33.73 -16.35 -11.78
C MET A 148 -34.86 -17.34 -11.48
N ASN A 149 -34.82 -18.51 -12.09
CA ASN A 149 -35.71 -19.63 -11.77
C ASN A 149 -35.14 -20.38 -10.55
N VAL A 150 -35.91 -20.41 -9.46
CA VAL A 150 -35.49 -20.86 -8.13
C VAL A 150 -36.59 -21.64 -7.40
N HIS A 151 -36.26 -22.15 -6.22
CA HIS A 151 -37.09 -23.02 -5.40
C HIS A 151 -37.36 -22.32 -4.05
N ARG A 152 -38.63 -22.13 -3.71
CA ARG A 152 -39.11 -21.41 -2.53
C ARG A 152 -38.50 -21.92 -1.24
N ASP A 153 -38.49 -23.24 -1.03
CA ASP A 153 -38.05 -23.85 0.22
C ASP A 153 -36.55 -23.60 0.49
N VAL A 154 -35.72 -23.62 -0.56
CA VAL A 154 -34.27 -23.34 -0.48
C VAL A 154 -34.03 -21.87 -0.09
N LEU A 155 -34.74 -20.94 -0.73
CA LEU A 155 -34.60 -19.51 -0.45
C LEU A 155 -35.17 -19.15 0.94
N CYS A 156 -36.34 -19.67 1.31
CA CYS A 156 -36.94 -19.47 2.64
C CYS A 156 -36.09 -20.09 3.76
N GLY A 157 -35.48 -21.26 3.53
CA GLY A 157 -34.59 -21.90 4.50
C GLY A 157 -33.25 -21.18 4.68
N SER A 158 -32.78 -20.47 3.64
CA SER A 158 -31.47 -19.81 3.63
C SER A 158 -31.50 -18.30 3.97
N SER A 159 -32.63 -17.61 3.73
CA SER A 159 -32.70 -16.15 3.75
C SER A 159 -33.94 -15.63 4.49
N ALA A 160 -33.70 -14.82 5.52
CA ALA A 160 -34.77 -14.13 6.25
C ALA A 160 -35.55 -13.15 5.35
N PHE A 161 -34.90 -12.51 4.37
CA PHE A 161 -35.56 -11.63 3.40
C PHE A 161 -36.60 -12.41 2.56
N PHE A 162 -36.19 -13.53 1.95
CA PHE A 162 -37.10 -14.34 1.14
C PHE A 162 -38.21 -14.97 1.99
N ALA A 163 -37.88 -15.51 3.17
CA ALA A 163 -38.87 -16.03 4.11
C ALA A 163 -39.95 -14.99 4.47
N ALA A 164 -39.56 -13.75 4.80
CA ALA A 164 -40.49 -12.68 5.11
C ALA A 164 -41.33 -12.24 3.88
N LYS A 165 -40.67 -12.02 2.73
CA LYS A 165 -41.33 -11.62 1.48
C LYS A 165 -42.36 -12.65 0.99
N LEU A 166 -42.06 -13.94 1.14
CA LEU A 166 -42.91 -15.03 0.65
C LEU A 166 -44.00 -15.43 1.67
N SER A 167 -43.79 -15.17 2.97
CA SER A 167 -44.82 -15.33 4.02
C SER A 167 -45.88 -14.22 3.99
N GLY A 168 -45.58 -13.06 3.39
CA GLY A 168 -46.49 -11.91 3.31
C GLY A 168 -47.80 -12.15 2.55
N GLY A 169 -47.94 -13.27 1.83
CA GLY A 169 -49.20 -13.70 1.20
C GLY A 169 -50.26 -14.27 2.15
N GLY A 170 -50.01 -14.22 3.46
CA GLY A 170 -50.81 -14.85 4.52
C GLY A 170 -52.21 -14.27 4.78
N ASN A 171 -53.11 -14.32 3.78
CA ASN A 171 -54.55 -14.32 4.01
C ASN A 171 -55.34 -14.97 2.84
N GLY A 172 -55.07 -16.25 2.58
CA GLY A 172 -55.85 -17.08 1.63
C GLY A 172 -55.62 -16.80 0.14
N GLY A 173 -54.65 -15.98 -0.23
CA GLY A 173 -54.27 -15.74 -1.63
C GLY A 173 -53.50 -16.91 -2.26
N PRO A 174 -53.47 -17.01 -3.60
CA PRO A 174 -52.60 -17.97 -4.29
C PRO A 174 -51.11 -17.68 -4.02
N PRO A 175 -50.21 -18.68 -4.10
CA PRO A 175 -48.79 -18.48 -3.86
C PRO A 175 -48.21 -17.41 -4.79
N VAL A 176 -47.46 -16.46 -4.22
CA VAL A 176 -46.75 -15.43 -5.00
C VAL A 176 -45.74 -16.14 -5.93
N PRO A 177 -45.87 -16.02 -7.28
CA PRO A 177 -45.03 -16.76 -8.22
C PRO A 177 -43.72 -16.03 -8.55
N SER A 178 -43.63 -14.73 -8.21
CA SER A 178 -42.50 -13.88 -8.54
C SER A 178 -42.15 -12.90 -7.42
N VAL A 179 -40.86 -12.78 -7.09
CA VAL A 179 -40.33 -11.75 -6.17
C VAL A 179 -39.46 -10.78 -6.96
N GLU A 180 -39.71 -9.50 -6.83
CA GLU A 180 -38.91 -8.44 -7.45
C GLU A 180 -37.92 -7.83 -6.44
N ILE A 181 -36.72 -7.52 -6.93
CA ILE A 181 -35.66 -6.84 -6.19
C ILE A 181 -35.08 -5.76 -7.11
N HIS A 182 -35.16 -4.51 -6.66
CA HIS A 182 -34.78 -3.32 -7.43
C HIS A 182 -33.47 -2.71 -6.92
N ASP A 183 -32.90 -1.77 -7.69
CA ASP A 183 -31.68 -1.01 -7.37
C ASP A 183 -30.42 -1.87 -7.09
N CYS A 184 -30.28 -3.02 -7.77
CA CYS A 184 -29.13 -3.90 -7.62
C CYS A 184 -27.83 -3.25 -8.17
N ASP A 185 -26.96 -2.79 -7.26
CA ASP A 185 -25.59 -2.28 -7.53
C ASP A 185 -24.74 -3.23 -8.38
N ASP A 186 -24.73 -4.51 -8.01
CA ASP A 186 -23.89 -5.57 -8.60
C ASP A 186 -24.74 -6.84 -8.78
N ALA A 187 -25.42 -6.93 -9.91
CA ALA A 187 -26.31 -8.05 -10.23
C ALA A 187 -25.54 -9.38 -10.40
N GLU A 188 -24.27 -9.37 -10.79
CA GLU A 188 -23.45 -10.59 -10.92
C GLU A 188 -23.23 -11.24 -9.55
N ILE A 189 -22.85 -10.43 -8.56
CA ILE A 189 -22.69 -10.87 -7.17
C ILE A 189 -24.03 -11.28 -6.54
N TYR A 190 -25.13 -10.62 -6.92
CA TYR A 190 -26.46 -10.99 -6.43
C TYR A 190 -26.89 -12.39 -6.89
N VAL A 191 -26.67 -12.69 -8.18
CA VAL A 191 -26.91 -14.02 -8.77
C VAL A 191 -25.99 -15.07 -8.12
N GLU A 192 -24.71 -14.78 -7.91
CA GLU A 192 -23.78 -15.68 -7.20
C GLU A 192 -24.25 -15.95 -5.76
N THR A 193 -24.68 -14.91 -5.03
CA THR A 193 -25.11 -15.02 -3.62
C THR A 193 -26.38 -15.87 -3.47
N VAL A 194 -27.33 -15.78 -4.42
CA VAL A 194 -28.48 -16.70 -4.49
C VAL A 194 -28.03 -18.12 -4.86
N GLY A 195 -27.04 -18.27 -5.74
CA GLY A 195 -26.43 -19.57 -6.05
C GLY A 195 -25.76 -20.25 -4.86
N LEU A 196 -25.22 -19.49 -3.91
CA LEU A 196 -24.66 -20.04 -2.66
C LEU A 196 -25.72 -20.64 -1.73
N MET A 197 -27.02 -20.32 -1.90
CA MET A 197 -28.12 -20.99 -1.18
C MET A 197 -28.34 -22.44 -1.65
N TYR A 198 -27.81 -22.81 -2.81
CA TYR A 198 -27.84 -24.16 -3.38
C TYR A 198 -26.54 -24.95 -3.14
N CYS A 199 -25.64 -24.43 -2.30
CA CYS A 199 -24.34 -25.05 -2.02
C CYS A 199 -24.28 -25.54 -0.57
N ASP A 200 -24.25 -26.86 -0.36
CA ASP A 200 -24.06 -27.48 0.98
C ASP A 200 -22.83 -26.92 1.72
N GLU A 201 -21.78 -26.57 0.96
CA GLU A 201 -20.50 -26.07 1.48
C GLU A 201 -20.13 -24.72 0.81
N ALA A 202 -20.91 -23.66 1.07
CA ALA A 202 -20.65 -22.32 0.54
C ALA A 202 -19.19 -21.84 0.75
N LYS A 203 -18.56 -22.21 1.88
CA LYS A 203 -17.14 -21.94 2.18
C LYS A 203 -16.19 -22.42 1.07
N HIS A 204 -16.44 -23.60 0.49
CA HIS A 204 -15.59 -24.17 -0.55
C HIS A 204 -15.69 -23.44 -1.91
N LYS A 205 -16.72 -22.61 -2.11
CA LYS A 205 -16.79 -21.67 -3.25
C LYS A 205 -16.00 -20.39 -2.93
N LEU A 206 -16.16 -19.84 -1.73
CA LEU A 206 -15.46 -18.62 -1.28
C LEU A 206 -13.92 -18.78 -1.27
N LEU A 207 -13.40 -19.97 -0.94
CA LEU A 207 -11.95 -20.27 -0.97
C LEU A 207 -11.25 -20.01 -2.33
N LYS A 208 -11.99 -19.83 -3.43
CA LYS A 208 -11.43 -19.52 -4.76
C LYS A 208 -11.57 -18.04 -5.17
N GLN A 209 -12.19 -17.22 -4.32
CA GLN A 209 -12.40 -15.79 -4.55
C GLN A 209 -11.29 -14.94 -3.90
N ASN A 210 -11.32 -13.62 -4.13
CA ASN A 210 -10.46 -12.63 -3.48
C ASN A 210 -11.26 -11.77 -2.47
N VAL A 211 -10.56 -11.03 -1.61
CA VAL A 211 -11.16 -10.21 -0.53
C VAL A 211 -12.17 -9.21 -1.11
N SER A 212 -11.81 -8.44 -2.14
CA SER A 212 -12.73 -7.52 -2.86
C SER A 212 -14.04 -8.17 -3.32
N ARG A 213 -14.03 -9.44 -3.77
CA ARG A 213 -15.26 -10.15 -4.18
C ARG A 213 -16.02 -10.71 -2.98
N VAL A 214 -15.34 -11.26 -1.97
CA VAL A 214 -15.97 -11.78 -0.76
C VAL A 214 -16.67 -10.66 0.04
N LEU A 215 -16.09 -9.45 0.10
CA LEU A 215 -16.75 -8.28 0.71
C LEU A 215 -18.06 -7.91 -0.02
N ARG A 216 -18.10 -7.99 -1.35
CA ARG A 216 -19.33 -7.74 -2.12
C ARG A 216 -20.38 -8.83 -1.92
N ILE A 217 -19.98 -10.11 -1.92
CA ILE A 217 -20.87 -11.24 -1.58
C ILE A 217 -21.43 -11.03 -0.17
N MET A 218 -20.60 -10.65 0.81
CA MET A 218 -21.01 -10.39 2.18
C MET A 218 -22.04 -9.25 2.29
N LYS A 219 -21.86 -8.13 1.57
CA LYS A 219 -22.83 -7.02 1.50
C LYS A 219 -24.20 -7.47 0.98
N VAL A 220 -24.24 -8.38 0.00
CA VAL A 220 -25.51 -8.92 -0.54
C VAL A 220 -26.11 -10.00 0.35
N ALA A 221 -25.28 -10.88 0.93
CA ALA A 221 -25.73 -11.88 1.90
C ALA A 221 -26.33 -11.22 3.15
N GLU A 222 -25.77 -10.09 3.59
CA GLU A 222 -26.33 -9.25 4.66
C GLU A 222 -27.70 -8.67 4.28
N SER A 223 -27.85 -8.06 3.10
CA SER A 223 -29.14 -7.47 2.68
C SER A 223 -30.24 -8.51 2.44
N LEU A 224 -29.86 -9.75 2.10
CA LEU A 224 -30.75 -10.92 2.04
C LEU A 224 -31.01 -11.58 3.40
N GLY A 225 -30.30 -11.21 4.47
CA GLY A 225 -30.36 -11.92 5.75
C GLY A 225 -29.95 -13.39 5.64
N PHE A 226 -28.97 -13.70 4.78
CA PHE A 226 -28.41 -15.04 4.55
C PHE A 226 -27.24 -15.28 5.52
N GLU A 227 -27.55 -15.48 6.80
CA GLU A 227 -26.53 -15.50 7.86
C GLU A 227 -25.40 -16.50 7.65
N ALA A 228 -25.70 -17.69 7.11
CA ALA A 228 -24.71 -18.74 6.89
C ALA A 228 -23.65 -18.33 5.85
N CYS A 229 -24.04 -17.53 4.84
CA CYS A 229 -23.11 -16.96 3.89
C CYS A 229 -22.32 -15.80 4.51
N VAL A 230 -22.94 -14.91 5.29
CA VAL A 230 -22.22 -13.85 6.03
C VAL A 230 -21.15 -14.45 6.95
N LYS A 231 -21.51 -15.46 7.76
CA LYS A 231 -20.59 -16.19 8.63
C LYS A 231 -19.46 -16.86 7.82
N SER A 232 -19.79 -17.51 6.69
CA SER A 232 -18.79 -18.10 5.79
C SER A 232 -17.85 -17.06 5.15
N CYS A 233 -18.30 -15.83 4.90
CA CYS A 233 -17.46 -14.73 4.43
C CYS A 233 -16.53 -14.23 5.54
N LEU A 234 -17.03 -14.11 6.78
CA LEU A 234 -16.21 -13.73 7.94
C LEU A 234 -15.12 -14.78 8.22
N ASP A 235 -15.46 -16.07 8.20
CA ASP A 235 -14.49 -17.18 8.35
C ASP A 235 -13.39 -17.14 7.26
N TYR A 236 -13.76 -16.83 6.00
CA TYR A 236 -12.79 -16.62 4.92
C TYR A 236 -11.88 -15.43 5.24
N LEU A 237 -12.45 -14.28 5.63
CA LEU A 237 -11.69 -13.06 5.93
C LEU A 237 -10.73 -13.28 7.11
N GLU A 238 -11.11 -14.09 8.10
CA GLU A 238 -10.25 -14.47 9.23
C GLU A 238 -9.04 -15.31 8.79
N ALA A 239 -9.21 -16.17 7.78
CA ALA A 239 -8.18 -17.08 7.29
C ALA A 239 -7.19 -16.45 6.27
N VAL A 240 -7.53 -15.32 5.62
CA VAL A 240 -6.69 -14.73 4.56
C VAL A 240 -5.95 -13.46 5.00
N PRO A 241 -4.74 -13.16 4.45
CA PRO A 241 -4.13 -11.85 4.59
C PRO A 241 -4.93 -10.79 3.81
N TRP A 242 -4.83 -9.54 4.23
CA TRP A 242 -5.37 -8.35 3.54
C TRP A 242 -4.19 -7.44 3.19
N VAL A 243 -4.26 -6.70 2.08
CA VAL A 243 -3.15 -5.85 1.63
C VAL A 243 -3.63 -4.51 1.07
N GLY A 244 -2.96 -3.42 1.46
CA GLY A 244 -3.27 -2.06 0.99
C GLY A 244 -4.72 -1.68 1.24
N GLU A 245 -5.39 -1.13 0.23
CA GLU A 245 -6.79 -0.68 0.33
C GLU A 245 -7.79 -1.79 0.70
N GLU A 246 -7.46 -3.08 0.52
CA GLU A 246 -8.34 -4.16 0.97
C GLU A 246 -8.49 -4.18 2.50
N GLU A 247 -7.46 -3.76 3.26
CA GLU A 247 -7.51 -3.71 4.73
C GLU A 247 -8.54 -2.70 5.24
N ASP A 248 -8.47 -1.44 4.80
CA ASP A 248 -9.43 -0.39 5.20
C ASP A 248 -10.89 -0.78 4.84
N ASN A 249 -11.09 -1.49 3.72
CA ASN A 249 -12.40 -2.02 3.31
C ASN A 249 -12.89 -3.20 4.17
N VAL A 250 -12.02 -4.12 4.58
CA VAL A 250 -12.36 -5.20 5.52
C VAL A 250 -12.65 -4.61 6.92
N VAL A 251 -11.81 -3.71 7.40
CA VAL A 251 -11.91 -3.05 8.70
C VAL A 251 -13.22 -2.26 8.86
N SER A 252 -13.60 -1.48 7.84
CA SER A 252 -14.88 -0.75 7.84
C SER A 252 -16.10 -1.69 7.80
N SER A 253 -16.02 -2.78 7.03
CA SER A 253 -17.07 -3.82 6.98
C SER A 253 -17.25 -4.53 8.33
N ILE A 254 -16.15 -4.91 9.00
CA ILE A 254 -16.17 -5.50 10.35
C ILE A 254 -16.84 -4.55 11.35
N ARG A 255 -16.48 -3.26 11.32
CA ARG A 255 -17.06 -2.23 12.22
C ARG A 255 -18.57 -2.04 11.99
N HIS A 256 -19.05 -2.16 10.74
CA HIS A 256 -20.50 -2.16 10.46
C HIS A 256 -21.19 -3.37 11.09
N LEU A 257 -20.63 -4.57 10.87
CA LEU A 257 -21.18 -5.84 11.32
C LEU A 257 -21.05 -6.06 12.84
N GLN A 258 -20.17 -5.33 13.54
CA GLN A 258 -19.98 -5.40 15.00
C GLN A 258 -21.26 -5.09 15.79
N SER A 259 -22.17 -4.30 15.22
CA SER A 259 -23.49 -4.01 15.80
C SER A 259 -24.50 -5.18 15.71
N LYS A 260 -24.13 -6.28 15.04
CA LYS A 260 -25.03 -7.37 14.63
C LYS A 260 -24.48 -8.72 15.10
N ALA A 261 -25.37 -9.69 15.33
CA ALA A 261 -25.05 -10.98 15.97
C ALA A 261 -24.31 -11.99 15.07
N TYR A 262 -23.48 -11.54 14.13
CA TYR A 262 -22.76 -12.40 13.18
C TYR A 262 -21.47 -13.02 13.74
N GLY A 263 -20.96 -12.53 14.87
CA GLY A 263 -19.80 -13.14 15.56
C GLY A 263 -18.43 -12.63 15.14
N VAL A 264 -18.31 -11.36 14.74
CA VAL A 264 -17.04 -10.74 14.23
C VAL A 264 -15.88 -10.66 15.23
N SER A 265 -16.01 -11.21 16.45
CA SER A 265 -15.02 -11.09 17.53
C SER A 265 -13.61 -11.61 17.21
N PRO A 266 -13.39 -12.71 16.44
CA PRO A 266 -12.05 -13.13 16.04
C PRO A 266 -11.39 -12.13 15.08
N LEU A 267 -12.17 -11.62 14.12
CA LEU A 267 -11.73 -10.59 13.17
C LEU A 267 -11.38 -9.27 13.85
N LEU A 268 -12.13 -8.87 14.88
CA LEU A 268 -11.81 -7.68 15.67
C LEU A 268 -10.42 -7.78 16.31
N LYS A 269 -9.97 -8.96 16.74
CA LYS A 269 -8.62 -9.18 17.29
C LYS A 269 -7.48 -9.09 16.26
N ARG A 270 -7.79 -9.08 14.97
CA ARG A 270 -6.82 -8.75 13.90
C ARG A 270 -6.71 -7.25 13.64
N VAL A 271 -7.65 -6.44 14.14
CA VAL A 271 -7.84 -5.02 13.80
C VAL A 271 -7.65 -4.11 15.01
N ALA A 272 -7.96 -4.61 16.21
CA ALA A 272 -7.79 -3.95 17.48
C ALA A 272 -7.03 -4.89 18.42
N SER A 273 -6.05 -4.35 19.13
CA SER A 273 -5.25 -5.12 20.09
C SER A 273 -5.84 -5.00 21.50
N ASP A 274 -6.14 -6.15 22.12
CA ASP A 274 -6.43 -6.25 23.55
C ASP A 274 -5.13 -6.23 24.40
N SER A 275 -3.98 -5.84 23.84
CA SER A 275 -2.67 -5.95 24.49
C SER A 275 -2.50 -4.96 25.64
N LEU A 276 -2.07 -5.49 26.80
CA LEU A 276 -1.70 -4.69 27.98
C LEU A 276 -0.47 -3.80 27.73
N ASN A 277 0.40 -4.21 26.81
CA ASN A 277 1.53 -3.41 26.34
C ASN A 277 1.07 -2.49 25.20
N SER A 278 1.52 -1.23 25.21
CA SER A 278 1.28 -0.31 24.11
C SER A 278 2.15 -0.62 22.88
N PRO A 279 1.82 -0.05 21.70
CA PRO A 279 2.72 -0.07 20.55
C PRO A 279 4.09 0.56 20.84
N ALA A 280 4.15 1.58 21.72
CA ALA A 280 5.40 2.23 22.11
C ALA A 280 6.27 1.32 22.99
N ASP A 281 5.69 0.58 23.95
CA ASP A 281 6.42 -0.43 24.74
C ASP A 281 6.98 -1.54 23.84
N THR A 282 6.19 -1.96 22.86
CA THR A 282 6.58 -2.99 21.88
C THR A 282 7.73 -2.51 21.01
N LEU A 283 7.66 -1.26 20.50
CA LEU A 283 8.76 -0.64 19.77
C LEU A 283 10.01 -0.47 20.65
N SER A 284 9.84 -0.01 21.89
CA SER A 284 10.93 0.16 22.87
C SER A 284 11.70 -1.14 23.10
N HIS A 285 10.99 -2.25 23.32
CA HIS A 285 11.62 -3.56 23.49
C HIS A 285 12.30 -4.07 22.21
N ILE A 286 11.75 -3.80 21.02
CA ILE A 286 12.40 -4.10 19.74
C ILE A 286 13.70 -3.29 19.57
N MET A 287 13.67 -1.99 19.87
CA MET A 287 14.85 -1.12 19.84
C MET A 287 15.93 -1.63 20.81
N GLU A 288 15.54 -1.98 22.05
CA GLU A 288 16.44 -2.54 23.06
C GLU A 288 17.12 -3.84 22.57
N MET A 289 16.34 -4.79 22.04
CA MET A 289 16.86 -6.06 21.52
C MET A 289 17.85 -5.85 20.35
N VAL A 290 17.55 -4.92 19.44
CA VAL A 290 18.41 -4.61 18.28
C VAL A 290 19.71 -3.92 18.73
N LEU A 291 19.62 -2.95 19.64
CA LEU A 291 20.79 -2.21 20.13
C LEU A 291 21.74 -3.07 20.97
N LYS A 292 21.22 -3.97 21.81
CA LYS A 292 22.01 -4.88 22.66
C LYS A 292 22.53 -6.13 21.93
N SER A 293 22.17 -6.33 20.66
CA SER A 293 22.61 -7.51 19.89
C SER A 293 24.07 -7.43 19.44
N ASN A 294 24.81 -8.52 19.69
CA ASN A 294 26.20 -8.73 19.27
C ASN A 294 26.34 -9.51 17.95
N ASP A 295 25.24 -9.92 17.30
CA ASP A 295 25.30 -10.60 16.00
C ASP A 295 25.22 -9.59 14.84
N ASP A 296 26.34 -9.41 14.13
CA ASP A 296 26.49 -8.42 13.07
C ASP A 296 25.55 -8.63 11.87
N ARG A 297 25.08 -9.87 11.64
CA ARG A 297 24.15 -10.18 10.53
C ARG A 297 22.70 -9.92 10.94
N GLY A 298 22.22 -10.59 11.98
CA GLY A 298 20.86 -10.45 12.49
C GLY A 298 20.56 -9.01 12.89
N ARG A 299 21.51 -8.30 13.51
CA ARG A 299 21.34 -6.88 13.78
C ARG A 299 21.16 -6.07 12.50
N ARG A 300 21.94 -6.32 11.44
CA ARG A 300 21.77 -5.60 10.15
C ARG A 300 20.41 -5.87 9.51
N GLU A 301 19.97 -7.12 9.50
CA GLU A 301 18.69 -7.52 8.91
C GLU A 301 17.50 -6.93 9.72
N MET A 302 17.57 -6.93 11.06
CA MET A 302 16.55 -6.30 11.91
C MET A 302 16.58 -4.77 11.87
N LYS A 303 17.77 -4.13 11.81
CA LYS A 303 17.90 -2.68 11.64
C LYS A 303 17.25 -2.19 10.35
N ALA A 304 17.35 -2.96 9.27
CA ALA A 304 16.69 -2.67 8.00
C ALA A 304 15.16 -2.88 8.07
N LEU A 305 14.70 -3.96 8.72
CA LEU A 305 13.26 -4.22 8.94
C LEU A 305 12.60 -3.08 9.74
N VAL A 306 13.19 -2.70 10.87
CA VAL A 306 12.68 -1.61 11.73
C VAL A 306 12.68 -0.27 10.99
N LEU A 307 13.73 0.04 10.21
CA LEU A 307 13.75 1.26 9.38
C LEU A 307 12.62 1.31 8.35
N ASN A 308 12.24 0.18 7.76
CA ASN A 308 11.13 0.13 6.81
C ASN A 308 9.78 0.28 7.53
N LEU A 309 9.55 -0.47 8.60
CA LEU A 309 8.33 -0.38 9.41
C LEU A 309 8.06 1.04 9.92
N LEU A 310 9.12 1.76 10.36
CA LEU A 310 9.01 3.15 10.81
C LEU A 310 8.74 4.16 9.67
N LYS A 311 9.12 3.86 8.42
CA LYS A 311 8.83 4.73 7.27
C LYS A 311 7.36 4.68 6.86
N ASP A 312 6.76 3.49 6.90
CA ASP A 312 5.34 3.30 6.63
C ASP A 312 4.46 3.81 7.78
N SER A 313 5.02 3.92 9.00
CA SER A 313 4.35 4.39 10.21
C SER A 313 4.06 5.91 10.27
N ASN A 314 4.26 6.66 9.18
CA ASN A 314 3.94 8.10 9.08
C ASN A 314 2.41 8.42 9.15
N ARG A 315 1.58 7.46 9.57
CA ARG A 315 0.17 7.62 9.96
C ARG A 315 -0.04 7.78 11.48
N CYS A 316 1.04 7.83 12.28
CA CYS A 316 0.97 8.16 13.71
C CYS A 316 0.28 9.52 13.94
N THR A 317 -0.85 9.51 14.64
CA THR A 317 -1.60 10.71 15.02
C THR A 317 -0.91 11.47 16.15
N ASP A 318 -1.34 12.72 16.38
CA ASP A 318 -0.67 13.80 17.14
C ASP A 318 -0.52 13.59 18.67
N GLY A 319 -0.35 12.34 19.12
CA GLY A 319 -0.02 11.98 20.51
C GLY A 319 0.92 10.77 20.64
N THR A 320 1.20 10.01 19.58
CA THR A 320 2.23 8.95 19.61
C THR A 320 3.61 9.43 19.14
N SER A 321 3.68 10.59 18.47
CA SER A 321 4.94 11.18 17.97
C SER A 321 5.93 11.48 19.10
N ASP A 322 5.48 12.16 20.16
CA ASP A 322 6.32 12.57 21.29
C ASP A 322 6.94 11.37 22.03
N ILE A 323 6.15 10.33 22.27
CA ILE A 323 6.62 9.10 22.95
C ILE A 323 7.69 8.38 22.11
N CYS A 324 7.52 8.34 20.79
CA CYS A 324 8.54 7.82 19.89
C CYS A 324 9.81 8.69 19.88
N SER A 325 9.66 10.02 19.95
CA SER A 325 10.79 10.95 20.05
C SER A 325 11.60 10.70 21.33
N GLU A 326 10.95 10.67 22.49
CA GLU A 326 11.60 10.34 23.78
C GLU A 326 12.32 8.99 23.74
N LEU A 327 11.71 7.97 23.12
CA LEU A 327 12.32 6.65 22.95
C LEU A 327 13.58 6.70 22.07
N PHE A 328 13.57 7.42 20.94
CA PHE A 328 14.73 7.51 20.06
C PHE A 328 15.87 8.34 20.68
N HIS A 329 15.55 9.46 21.34
CA HIS A 329 16.56 10.30 21.99
C HIS A 329 17.16 9.62 23.24
N SER A 330 16.37 8.93 24.07
CA SER A 330 16.89 8.12 25.17
C SER A 330 17.73 6.92 24.69
N SER A 331 17.34 6.29 23.57
CA SER A 331 18.15 5.27 22.90
C SER A 331 19.51 5.82 22.44
N CYS A 332 19.54 7.02 21.87
CA CYS A 332 20.77 7.71 21.48
C CYS A 332 21.65 8.02 22.69
N GLN A 333 21.09 8.63 23.74
CA GLN A 333 21.81 8.98 24.96
C GLN A 333 22.43 7.74 25.61
N GLY A 334 21.67 6.64 25.73
CA GLY A 334 22.19 5.38 26.26
C GLY A 334 23.33 4.79 25.42
N CYS A 335 23.36 4.98 24.10
CA CYS A 335 24.49 4.59 23.26
C CYS A 335 25.71 5.51 23.46
N ILE A 336 25.50 6.83 23.61
CA ILE A 336 26.56 7.81 23.94
C ILE A 336 27.20 7.47 25.28
N ASP A 337 26.41 7.16 26.31
CA ASP A 337 26.94 6.85 27.65
C ASP A 337 27.75 5.54 27.68
N ARG A 338 27.31 4.51 26.95
CA ARG A 338 28.13 3.30 26.76
C ARG A 338 29.40 3.59 25.96
N LEU A 339 29.34 4.46 24.95
CA LEU A 339 30.51 4.88 24.19
C LEU A 339 31.53 5.64 25.06
N LYS A 340 31.08 6.49 26.00
CA LYS A 340 31.96 7.13 27.00
C LYS A 340 32.68 6.12 27.89
N LEU A 341 31.96 5.14 28.44
CA LEU A 341 32.55 4.10 29.28
C LEU A 341 33.62 3.30 28.51
N LEU A 342 33.32 2.92 27.27
CA LEU A 342 34.27 2.23 26.39
C LEU A 342 35.48 3.10 26.02
N PHE A 343 35.32 4.41 25.86
CA PHE A 343 36.43 5.34 25.62
C PHE A 343 37.29 5.59 26.86
N ALA A 344 36.71 5.53 28.06
CA ALA A 344 37.48 5.55 29.30
C ALA A 344 38.31 4.26 29.42
N GLU A 345 37.69 3.09 29.25
CA GLU A 345 38.38 1.78 29.28
C GLU A 345 39.48 1.68 28.22
N ALA A 346 39.22 2.12 26.98
CA ALA A 346 40.21 2.14 25.90
C ALA A 346 41.31 3.21 26.06
N SER A 347 41.23 4.09 27.06
CA SER A 347 42.30 5.02 27.40
C SER A 347 43.29 4.46 28.44
N GLU A 348 42.95 3.33 29.08
CA GLU A 348 43.83 2.63 30.02
C GLU A 348 44.84 1.69 29.31
N ALA A 349 45.98 1.47 29.96
CA ALA A 349 47.08 0.72 29.37
C ALA A 349 46.78 -0.79 29.29
N GLY A 350 46.71 -1.33 28.06
CA GLY A 350 46.52 -2.77 27.81
C GLY A 350 45.06 -3.22 27.67
N PHE A 351 44.15 -2.31 27.30
CA PHE A 351 42.73 -2.60 27.12
C PHE A 351 42.44 -3.79 26.17
N PRO A 352 41.37 -4.58 26.39
CA PRO A 352 41.03 -5.71 25.52
C PRO A 352 40.65 -5.29 24.09
N SER A 353 41.06 -6.09 23.09
CA SER A 353 40.64 -5.87 21.68
C SER A 353 39.12 -5.91 21.45
N GLN A 354 38.38 -6.51 22.39
CA GLN A 354 36.92 -6.47 22.45
C GLN A 354 36.35 -5.05 22.59
N VAL A 355 37.05 -4.13 23.27
CA VAL A 355 36.59 -2.74 23.48
C VAL A 355 36.52 -1.99 22.15
N THR A 356 37.53 -2.14 21.27
CA THR A 356 37.50 -1.60 19.91
C THR A 356 36.31 -2.13 19.09
N ARG A 357 35.96 -3.42 19.26
CA ARG A 357 34.76 -3.97 18.61
C ARG A 357 33.51 -3.31 19.19
N GLN A 358 33.36 -3.22 20.51
CA GLN A 358 32.21 -2.60 21.17
C GLN A 358 32.04 -1.11 20.79
N ILE A 359 33.12 -0.34 20.70
CA ILE A 359 33.12 1.03 20.16
C ILE A 359 32.52 1.06 18.73
N THR A 360 32.95 0.12 17.88
CA THR A 360 32.43 0.00 16.51
C THR A 360 30.95 -0.40 16.50
N LEU A 361 30.51 -1.27 17.43
CA LEU A 361 29.11 -1.68 17.55
C LEU A 361 28.20 -0.53 18.02
N GLU A 362 28.61 0.26 19.01
CA GLU A 362 27.83 1.43 19.47
C GLU A 362 27.86 2.57 18.45
N THR A 363 28.93 2.71 17.67
CA THR A 363 28.96 3.61 16.51
C THR A 363 27.91 3.20 15.46
N ASP A 364 27.84 1.92 15.09
CA ASP A 364 26.83 1.38 14.16
C ASP A 364 25.41 1.50 14.73
N ASN A 365 25.24 1.49 16.05
CA ASN A 365 23.99 1.81 16.72
C ASN A 365 23.61 3.29 16.57
N LEU A 366 24.54 4.22 16.87
CA LEU A 366 24.32 5.66 16.73
C LEU A 366 24.05 6.09 15.28
N LEU A 367 24.80 5.57 14.31
CA LEU A 367 24.58 5.87 12.88
C LEU A 367 23.21 5.38 12.39
N TRP A 368 22.73 4.25 12.91
CA TRP A 368 21.38 3.74 12.60
C TRP A 368 20.28 4.56 13.27
N LEU A 369 20.46 4.98 14.53
CA LEU A 369 19.54 5.86 15.23
C LEU A 369 19.45 7.25 14.56
N VAL A 370 20.57 7.82 14.12
CA VAL A 370 20.60 9.05 13.31
C VAL A 370 19.78 8.89 12.03
N GLU A 371 19.89 7.76 11.34
CA GLU A 371 19.09 7.49 10.14
C GLU A 371 17.59 7.37 10.47
N ILE A 372 17.20 6.78 11.61
CA ILE A 372 15.79 6.84 12.08
C ILE A 372 15.36 8.29 12.30
N LEU A 373 16.12 9.07 13.08
CA LEU A 373 15.79 10.46 13.42
C LEU A 373 15.72 11.38 12.20
N VAL A 374 16.55 11.16 11.17
CA VAL A 374 16.48 11.90 9.89
C VAL A 374 15.23 11.53 9.11
N ASN A 375 14.88 10.24 9.01
CA ASN A 375 13.64 9.82 8.34
C ASN A 375 12.37 10.31 9.06
N GLN A 376 12.44 10.48 10.40
CA GLN A 376 11.37 11.05 11.25
C GLN A 376 11.46 12.59 11.40
N ARG A 377 12.45 13.26 10.79
CA ARG A 377 12.69 14.72 10.83
C ARG A 377 12.89 15.33 12.24
N ILE A 378 13.40 14.55 13.18
CA ILE A 378 13.66 14.94 14.59
C ILE A 378 15.16 14.80 14.95
N CYS A 379 16.07 15.04 14.00
CA CYS A 379 17.50 14.83 14.22
C CYS A 379 18.22 15.99 14.94
N ASP A 380 17.63 17.19 14.98
CA ASP A 380 18.30 18.40 15.47
C ASP A 380 18.73 18.31 16.94
N ASP A 381 17.90 17.70 17.81
CA ASP A 381 18.23 17.45 19.21
C ASP A 381 19.32 16.38 19.37
N PHE A 382 19.47 15.46 18.42
CA PHE A 382 20.66 14.60 18.38
C PHE A 382 21.94 15.38 18.05
N VAL A 383 21.87 16.39 17.18
CA VAL A 383 23.04 17.27 16.94
C VAL A 383 23.38 18.06 18.20
N VAL A 384 22.38 18.50 18.99
CA VAL A 384 22.60 19.12 20.31
C VAL A 384 23.28 18.15 21.28
N MET A 385 22.77 16.92 21.40
CA MET A 385 23.39 15.88 22.22
C MET A 385 24.83 15.58 21.79
N TRP A 386 25.09 15.43 20.48
CA TRP A 386 26.42 15.09 19.96
C TRP A 386 27.44 16.23 20.10
N ALA A 387 27.06 17.46 19.74
CA ALA A 387 27.91 18.64 19.86
C ALA A 387 28.35 18.90 21.31
N SER A 388 27.52 18.51 22.29
CA SER A 388 27.80 18.71 23.72
C SER A 388 28.85 17.73 24.31
N GLN A 389 29.31 16.72 23.56
CA GLN A 389 30.19 15.65 24.09
C GLN A 389 31.69 16.02 24.12
N SER A 390 32.02 17.16 24.72
CA SER A 390 33.41 17.64 24.88
C SER A 390 34.32 16.68 25.65
N GLU A 391 33.78 15.99 26.66
CA GLU A 391 34.43 14.92 27.40
C GLU A 391 34.87 13.77 26.47
N LEU A 392 33.96 13.27 25.62
CA LEU A 392 34.21 12.18 24.69
C LEU A 392 35.26 12.58 23.64
N ALA A 393 35.18 13.80 23.12
CA ALA A 393 36.20 14.36 22.21
C ALA A 393 37.59 14.47 22.90
N SER A 394 37.64 14.77 24.21
CA SER A 394 38.89 14.81 24.97
C SER A 394 39.50 13.41 25.22
N LEU A 395 38.67 12.37 25.31
CA LEU A 395 39.12 10.97 25.36
C LEU A 395 39.57 10.51 23.97
N HIS A 396 38.81 10.86 22.93
CA HIS A 396 39.12 10.55 21.53
C HIS A 396 40.54 10.97 21.14
N ALA A 397 40.99 12.14 21.56
CA ALA A 397 42.36 12.63 21.34
C ALA A 397 43.47 11.69 21.87
N LYS A 398 43.18 10.83 22.86
CA LYS A 398 44.12 9.90 23.51
C LYS A 398 44.17 8.51 22.87
N LEU A 399 43.06 8.07 22.26
CA LEU A 399 42.94 6.74 21.66
C LEU A 399 43.71 6.64 20.34
N SER A 400 44.10 5.41 19.97
CA SER A 400 44.64 5.13 18.64
C SER A 400 43.58 5.33 17.55
N VAL A 401 43.97 5.85 16.37
CA VAL A 401 43.08 6.05 15.22
C VAL A 401 42.32 4.76 14.87
N ALA A 402 43.03 3.62 14.87
CA ALA A 402 42.44 2.30 14.60
C ALA A 402 41.29 1.91 15.56
N SER A 403 41.29 2.42 16.80
CA SER A 403 40.20 2.19 17.77
C SER A 403 39.08 3.21 17.72
N ARG A 404 39.37 4.48 17.38
CA ARG A 404 38.43 5.59 17.53
C ARG A 404 37.72 6.02 16.23
N HIS A 405 38.34 5.84 15.07
CA HIS A 405 37.90 6.43 13.79
C HIS A 405 36.44 6.19 13.41
N ALA A 406 35.87 5.06 13.85
CA ALA A 406 34.45 4.76 13.68
C ALA A 406 33.56 5.92 14.23
N VAL A 407 33.91 6.48 15.38
CA VAL A 407 33.18 7.59 16.02
C VAL A 407 33.23 8.86 15.17
N SER A 408 34.35 9.15 14.50
CA SER A 408 34.45 10.27 13.56
C SER A 408 33.49 10.16 12.37
N CYS A 409 33.00 8.96 12.02
CA CYS A 409 31.93 8.78 11.03
C CYS A 409 30.59 9.41 11.47
N ILE A 410 30.31 9.50 12.78
CA ILE A 410 29.08 10.14 13.30
C ILE A 410 29.14 11.63 12.98
N THR A 411 30.22 12.31 13.38
CA THR A 411 30.48 13.72 13.05
C THR A 411 30.42 13.96 11.54
N ALA A 412 31.01 13.08 10.72
CA ALA A 412 30.93 13.17 9.27
C ALA A 412 29.48 13.06 8.74
N ARG A 413 28.68 12.11 9.26
CA ARG A 413 27.25 11.93 8.91
C ARG A 413 26.41 13.15 9.26
N LEU A 414 26.72 13.84 10.36
CA LEU A 414 26.05 15.07 10.78
C LEU A 414 26.41 16.25 9.87
N PHE A 415 27.69 16.46 9.54
CA PHE A 415 28.06 17.52 8.59
C PHE A 415 27.42 17.32 7.20
N VAL A 416 27.41 16.09 6.69
CA VAL A 416 26.69 15.74 5.45
C VAL A 416 25.18 16.05 5.57
N GLY A 417 24.58 15.74 6.72
CA GLY A 417 23.16 16.02 6.97
C GLY A 417 22.84 17.51 7.00
N ILE A 418 23.63 18.31 7.73
CA ILE A 418 23.46 19.77 7.82
C ILE A 418 23.62 20.41 6.44
N GLY A 419 24.67 20.07 5.70
CA GLY A 419 24.91 20.63 4.36
C GLY A 419 23.88 20.25 3.30
N ARG A 420 23.06 19.22 3.55
CA ARG A 420 21.93 18.82 2.71
C ARG A 420 20.57 19.35 3.20
N GLY A 421 20.50 19.95 4.39
CA GLY A 421 19.23 20.29 5.03
C GLY A 421 18.43 19.09 5.54
N GLU A 422 19.07 17.92 5.76
CA GLU A 422 18.47 16.76 6.43
C GLU A 422 18.25 17.00 7.94
N MET A 423 18.90 18.03 8.48
CA MET A 423 18.83 18.50 9.86
C MET A 423 19.17 20.01 9.87
N LEU A 424 18.49 20.81 10.69
CA LEU A 424 18.59 22.28 10.71
C LEU A 424 18.97 22.84 12.11
N PRO A 425 19.99 22.27 12.79
CA PRO A 425 20.34 22.62 14.15
C PRO A 425 20.76 24.10 14.29
N SER A 426 20.54 24.66 15.47
CA SER A 426 20.74 26.08 15.76
C SER A 426 22.15 26.59 15.43
N LYS A 427 22.29 27.90 15.17
CA LYS A 427 23.59 28.58 14.95
C LYS A 427 24.62 28.20 16.02
N ASN A 428 24.21 28.17 17.28
CA ASN A 428 25.09 27.84 18.41
C ASN A 428 25.46 26.34 18.41
N THR A 429 24.52 25.46 18.06
CA THR A 429 24.75 24.01 17.93
C THR A 429 25.75 23.71 16.80
N ARG A 430 25.62 24.36 15.64
CA ARG A 430 26.56 24.21 14.51
C ARG A 430 27.97 24.68 14.87
N LEU A 431 28.08 25.83 15.53
CA LEU A 431 29.36 26.36 16.03
C LEU A 431 29.99 25.41 17.05
N LEU A 432 29.21 24.91 18.02
CA LEU A 432 29.70 23.97 19.03
C LEU A 432 30.16 22.64 18.40
N LEU A 433 29.43 22.11 17.42
CA LEU A 433 29.81 20.90 16.67
C LEU A 433 31.18 21.08 15.99
N LEU A 434 31.41 22.23 15.34
CA LEU A 434 32.70 22.56 14.75
C LEU A 434 33.80 22.72 15.80
N GLN A 435 33.53 23.43 16.90
CA GLN A 435 34.51 23.66 17.98
C GLN A 435 34.94 22.35 18.70
N VAL A 436 34.00 21.43 18.94
CA VAL A 436 34.27 20.18 19.68
C VAL A 436 34.81 19.07 18.77
N TRP A 437 34.23 18.89 17.57
CA TRP A 437 34.46 17.69 16.78
C TRP A 437 35.23 17.87 15.47
N LEU A 438 35.41 19.10 14.94
CA LEU A 438 36.14 19.29 13.68
C LEU A 438 37.59 18.81 13.78
N GLN A 439 38.26 19.05 14.91
CA GLN A 439 39.65 18.62 15.09
C GLN A 439 39.78 17.10 15.10
N ALA A 440 38.89 16.40 15.81
CA ALA A 440 38.85 14.94 15.86
C ALA A 440 38.62 14.32 14.46
N LEU A 441 37.71 14.93 13.68
CA LEU A 441 37.44 14.53 12.30
C LEU A 441 38.64 14.77 11.37
N ILE A 442 39.37 15.88 11.54
CA ILE A 442 40.62 16.17 10.81
C ILE A 442 41.71 15.14 11.15
N ASP A 443 41.89 14.82 12.45
CA ASP A 443 42.97 13.93 12.90
C ASP A 443 42.79 12.46 12.42
N ASP A 444 41.54 12.05 12.11
CA ASP A 444 41.21 10.71 11.57
C ASP A 444 41.02 10.70 10.04
N TYR A 445 41.06 11.85 9.37
CA TYR A 445 40.49 12.03 8.03
C TYR A 445 41.07 11.09 6.96
N SER A 446 42.38 10.87 6.96
CA SER A 446 43.05 9.93 6.06
C SER A 446 42.68 8.47 6.32
N TRP A 447 42.37 8.11 7.56
CA TRP A 447 41.92 6.77 7.92
C TRP A 447 40.46 6.54 7.51
N LEU A 448 39.61 7.58 7.59
CA LEU A 448 38.24 7.54 7.07
C LEU A 448 38.22 7.31 5.56
N GLN A 449 39.06 8.02 4.80
CA GLN A 449 39.23 7.81 3.36
C GLN A 449 39.60 6.36 2.99
N CYS A 450 40.49 5.72 3.77
CA CYS A 450 40.99 4.39 3.46
C CYS A 450 40.12 3.24 3.99
N SER A 451 39.47 3.40 5.15
CA SER A 451 38.83 2.30 5.88
C SER A 451 37.31 2.29 5.77
N CYS A 452 36.68 3.46 5.63
CA CYS A 452 35.23 3.59 5.74
C CYS A 452 34.57 3.59 4.36
N ARG A 453 34.09 2.41 3.91
CA ARG A 453 33.51 2.21 2.56
C ARG A 453 32.34 3.14 2.18
N SER A 454 31.67 3.76 3.16
CA SER A 454 30.57 4.70 2.99
C SER A 454 31.00 6.17 3.11
N PHE A 455 32.29 6.46 3.27
CA PHE A 455 32.82 7.81 3.43
C PHE A 455 33.02 8.48 2.07
N ASP A 456 32.10 9.38 1.69
CA ASP A 456 32.29 10.26 0.54
C ASP A 456 33.01 11.54 0.98
N ARG A 457 34.29 11.65 0.58
CA ARG A 457 35.16 12.82 0.81
C ARG A 457 34.47 14.13 0.43
N LYS A 458 33.80 14.20 -0.73
CA LYS A 458 33.23 15.44 -1.26
C LYS A 458 32.00 15.86 -0.48
N LEU A 459 31.12 14.91 -0.14
CA LEU A 459 29.93 15.21 0.66
C LEU A 459 30.31 15.68 2.07
N VAL A 460 31.39 15.17 2.66
CA VAL A 460 31.89 15.61 3.97
C VAL A 460 32.56 16.98 3.89
N GLU A 461 33.41 17.23 2.89
CA GLU A 461 34.03 18.55 2.64
C GLU A 461 32.96 19.64 2.41
N GLU A 462 31.97 19.36 1.54
CA GLU A 462 30.84 20.25 1.27
C GLU A 462 29.97 20.45 2.52
N GLY A 463 29.66 19.37 3.26
CA GLY A 463 28.85 19.43 4.47
C GLY A 463 29.48 20.29 5.58
N ILE A 464 30.79 20.18 5.78
CA ILE A 464 31.54 21.07 6.68
C ILE A 464 31.49 22.51 6.15
N GLY A 465 31.72 22.71 4.85
CA GLY A 465 31.72 24.02 4.21
C GLY A 465 30.39 24.78 4.37
N GLN A 466 29.26 24.14 4.06
CA GLN A 466 27.92 24.70 4.26
C GLN A 466 27.62 24.97 5.75
N THR A 467 28.11 24.11 6.65
CA THR A 467 27.97 24.35 8.10
C THR A 467 28.74 25.59 8.56
N ILE A 468 29.90 25.88 7.95
CA ILE A 468 30.71 27.08 8.24
C ILE A 468 30.09 28.33 7.60
N LEU A 469 29.71 28.29 6.33
CA LEU A 469 29.13 29.41 5.57
C LEU A 469 27.87 30.01 6.22
N THR A 470 27.15 29.21 7.02
CA THR A 470 25.95 29.66 7.76
C THR A 470 26.24 30.23 9.16
N LEU A 471 27.50 30.48 9.50
CA LEU A 471 27.93 31.15 10.74
C LEU A 471 28.27 32.64 10.52
N PRO A 472 28.31 33.47 11.59
CA PRO A 472 28.85 34.82 11.53
C PRO A 472 30.29 34.89 11.00
N LEU A 473 30.65 35.99 10.31
CA LEU A 473 31.97 36.17 9.70
C LEU A 473 33.15 36.08 10.70
N GLU A 474 32.93 36.40 11.97
CA GLU A 474 33.95 36.25 13.02
C GLU A 474 34.26 34.76 13.30
N ASP A 475 33.21 33.95 13.48
CA ASP A 475 33.32 32.49 13.63
C ASP A 475 33.96 31.86 12.38
N GLN A 476 33.52 32.26 11.17
CA GLN A 476 34.11 31.80 9.90
C GLN A 476 35.61 32.09 9.81
N ARG A 477 36.04 33.32 10.16
CA ARG A 477 37.46 33.73 10.14
C ARG A 477 38.30 32.95 11.16
N SER A 478 37.75 32.69 12.35
CA SER A 478 38.39 31.86 13.38
C SER A 478 38.62 30.42 12.88
N ILE A 479 37.59 29.82 12.27
CA ILE A 479 37.65 28.46 11.71
C ILE A 479 38.61 28.40 10.50
N LEU A 480 38.59 29.39 9.61
CA LEU A 480 39.52 29.52 8.47
C LEU A 480 40.98 29.47 8.92
N LEU A 481 41.37 30.29 9.90
CA LEU A 481 42.76 30.34 10.40
C LEU A 481 43.19 29.02 11.05
N SER A 482 42.29 28.38 11.81
CA SER A 482 42.52 27.08 12.42
C SER A 482 42.70 25.98 11.37
N TRP A 483 41.78 25.89 10.40
CA TRP A 483 41.82 24.93 9.30
C TRP A 483 43.07 25.12 8.43
N LEU A 484 43.38 26.35 7.99
CA LEU A 484 44.55 26.64 7.16
C LEU A 484 45.85 26.20 7.85
N GLY A 485 45.97 26.47 9.16
CA GLY A 485 47.10 26.03 9.98
C GLY A 485 47.22 24.52 10.19
N ARG A 486 46.18 23.74 9.86
CA ARG A 486 46.19 22.26 9.78
C ARG A 486 46.44 21.77 8.35
N PHE A 487 45.75 22.34 7.36
CA PHE A 487 45.87 21.97 5.95
C PHE A 487 47.31 22.13 5.44
N LEU A 488 47.98 23.22 5.80
CA LEU A 488 49.41 23.45 5.50
C LEU A 488 50.38 22.43 6.13
N LYS A 489 49.93 21.59 7.07
CA LYS A 489 50.74 20.53 7.72
C LYS A 489 50.37 19.12 7.27
N LEU A 490 49.15 18.92 6.77
CA LEU A 490 48.56 17.60 6.50
C LEU A 490 48.31 17.34 5.00
N GLY A 491 48.17 18.39 4.18
CA GLY A 491 47.78 18.27 2.77
C GLY A 491 46.44 17.55 2.61
N ASP A 492 46.36 16.63 1.64
CA ASP A 492 45.17 15.79 1.38
C ASP A 492 44.72 14.87 2.54
N ASN A 493 45.52 14.77 3.61
CA ASN A 493 45.11 14.14 4.87
C ASN A 493 44.23 15.07 5.74
N CYS A 494 43.83 16.24 5.22
CA CYS A 494 42.88 17.17 5.84
C CYS A 494 41.73 17.44 4.84
N PRO A 495 40.47 17.62 5.28
CA PRO A 495 39.39 18.06 4.41
C PRO A 495 39.75 19.37 3.71
N ASN A 496 39.56 19.43 2.39
CA ASN A 496 39.72 20.66 1.64
C ASN A 496 38.45 21.52 1.75
N LEU A 497 38.52 22.56 2.58
CA LEU A 497 37.43 23.51 2.82
C LEU A 497 37.55 24.80 1.99
N GLN A 498 38.48 24.85 1.02
CA GLN A 498 38.78 26.07 0.24
C GLN A 498 37.53 26.75 -0.33
N ARG A 499 36.60 25.97 -0.90
CA ARG A 499 35.32 26.47 -1.46
C ARG A 499 34.42 27.20 -0.47
N ALA A 500 34.50 26.85 0.81
CA ALA A 500 33.74 27.51 1.87
C ALA A 500 34.26 28.93 2.17
N PHE A 501 35.44 29.29 1.65
CA PHE A 501 36.09 30.58 1.84
C PHE A 501 36.30 31.36 0.53
N GLU A 502 36.28 30.68 -0.63
CA GLU A 502 36.27 31.29 -1.98
C GLU A 502 35.05 32.19 -2.26
N MET A 503 33.99 32.12 -1.45
CA MET A 503 32.80 32.97 -1.55
C MET A 503 32.75 34.09 -0.50
N VAL A 504 33.83 34.34 0.24
CA VAL A 504 33.91 35.38 1.30
C VAL A 504 34.62 36.64 0.77
N ASP A 505 34.25 37.07 -0.44
CA ASP A 505 34.60 38.36 -1.03
C ASP A 505 33.34 39.23 -1.13
N GLY A 506 33.22 40.24 -0.25
CA GLY A 506 32.06 41.12 -0.09
C GLY A 506 32.06 41.88 1.25
#